data_AF-A0A3M9NCB7-F1
#
_entry.id   AF-A0A3M9NCB7-F1
#
_cell.length_a   1.000
_cell.length_b   1.000
_cell.length_c   1.000
_cell.angle_alpha   90.00
_cell.angle_beta   90.00
_cell.angle_gamma   90.00
#
_symmetry.space_group_name_H-M   'P 1'
#
loop_
_entity.id
_entity.type
_entity.pdbx_description
1 polymer ?
#
loop_
_entity_poly.entity_id
_entity_poly.type
_entity_poly.pdbx_seq_one_letter_code
_entity_poly.pdbx_strand_id
1 'polypeptide(L)'
;MEHLPVDNFFSMVKNAGYDGVDTWLPEQKEERREFVCLPEEYDLSIVSHQHQVHGRTIAGFCKSFEYYLELSLECNPILLKVF
;
A
#
# COMPACT_ATOMS: atom_id res chain seq x y z
N MET A 1 -1.27 -18.22 -4.42
CA MET A 1 -2.56 -17.50 -4.43
C MET A 1 -2.62 -16.78 -5.75
N GLU A 2 -3.59 -17.14 -6.58
CA GLU A 2 -3.76 -16.56 -7.92
C GLU A 2 -3.86 -15.04 -7.82
N HIS A 3 -3.13 -14.33 -8.69
CA HIS A 3 -3.18 -12.88 -8.81
C HIS A 3 -4.58 -12.47 -9.25
N LEU A 4 -5.49 -12.27 -8.29
CA LEU A 4 -6.72 -11.54 -8.56
C LEU A 4 -6.31 -10.14 -9.02
N PRO A 5 -6.90 -9.62 -10.11
CA PRO A 5 -6.79 -8.21 -10.45
C PRO A 5 -7.07 -7.37 -9.20
N VAL A 6 -6.25 -6.35 -8.97
CA VAL A 6 -6.30 -5.53 -7.76
C VAL A 6 -7.71 -4.95 -7.52
N ASP A 7 -8.44 -4.61 -8.58
CA ASP A 7 -9.83 -4.16 -8.55
C ASP A 7 -10.78 -5.17 -7.86
N ASN A 8 -10.63 -6.47 -8.15
CA ASN A 8 -11.46 -7.50 -7.53
C ASN A 8 -11.28 -7.54 -6.00
N PHE A 9 -10.06 -7.28 -5.53
CA PHE A 9 -9.79 -7.21 -4.09
C PHE A 9 -10.58 -6.06 -3.43
N PHE A 10 -10.52 -4.85 -3.98
CA PHE A 10 -11.27 -3.70 -3.44
C PHE A 10 -12.79 -3.90 -3.52
N SER A 11 -13.27 -4.47 -4.62
CA SER A 11 -14.69 -4.84 -4.78
C SER A 11 -15.15 -5.81 -3.70
N MET A 12 -14.36 -6.86 -3.42
CA MET A 12 -14.67 -7.82 -2.36
C MET A 12 -14.72 -7.15 -0.97
N VAL A 13 -13.76 -6.27 -0.67
CA VAL A 13 -13.70 -5.55 0.61
C VAL A 13 -14.94 -4.67 0.78
N LYS A 14 -15.31 -3.88 -0.24
CA LYS A 14 -16.50 -3.02 -0.18
C LYS A 14 -17.78 -3.83 -0.05
N ASN A 15 -17.92 -4.90 -0.83
CA ASN A 15 -19.10 -5.78 -0.79
C ASN A 15 -19.25 -6.55 0.53
N ALA A 16 -18.15 -6.78 1.25
CA ALA A 16 -18.18 -7.35 2.60
C ALA A 16 -18.57 -6.33 3.68
N GLY A 17 -18.69 -5.03 3.33
CA GLY A 17 -19.12 -3.97 4.24
C GLY A 17 -18.01 -3.38 5.10
N TYR A 18 -16.74 -3.52 4.68
CA TYR A 18 -15.61 -2.85 5.36
C TYR A 18 -15.46 -1.40 4.92
N ASP A 19 -14.88 -0.57 5.80
CA ASP A 19 -14.62 0.85 5.57
C ASP A 19 -13.20 1.16 5.06
N GLY A 20 -12.33 0.14 4.99
CA GLY A 20 -10.95 0.32 4.57
C GLY A 20 -10.13 -0.95 4.46
N VAL A 21 -8.89 -0.76 4.02
CA VAL A 21 -7.88 -1.82 3.82
C VAL A 21 -6.62 -1.54 4.62
N ASP A 22 -6.01 -2.61 5.15
CA ASP A 22 -4.72 -2.57 5.88
C ASP A 22 -3.72 -3.46 5.14
N THR A 23 -2.84 -2.88 4.30
CA THR A 23 -2.00 -3.65 3.36
C THR A 23 -0.70 -2.93 2.98
N TRP A 24 0.24 -3.67 2.37
CA TRP A 24 1.40 -3.11 1.66
C TRP A 24 1.03 -2.68 0.23
N LEU A 25 1.84 -1.80 -0.37
CA LEU A 25 1.69 -1.39 -1.77
C LEU A 25 2.44 -2.32 -2.73
N PRO A 26 1.95 -2.49 -3.97
CA PRO A 26 2.67 -3.22 -5.01
C PRO A 26 4.04 -2.59 -5.34
N GLU A 27 5.06 -3.44 -5.53
CA GLU A 27 6.40 -2.98 -5.92
C GLU A 27 6.45 -2.57 -7.40
N GLN A 28 5.74 -3.31 -8.26
CA GLN A 28 5.63 -3.00 -9.68
C GLN A 28 4.89 -1.67 -9.86
N LYS A 29 5.50 -0.77 -10.62
CA LYS A 29 5.03 0.62 -10.76
C LYS A 29 3.66 0.68 -11.45
N GLU A 30 3.44 -0.20 -12.42
CA GLU A 30 2.21 -0.31 -13.19
C GLU A 30 1.06 -0.77 -12.28
N GLU A 31 1.28 -1.84 -11.52
CA GLU A 31 0.30 -2.35 -10.54
C GLU A 31 0.02 -1.33 -9.43
N ARG A 32 1.06 -0.62 -8.96
CA ARG A 32 0.88 0.42 -7.93
C ARG A 32 0.08 1.60 -8.44
N ARG A 33 0.27 2.02 -9.69
CA ARG A 33 -0.51 3.11 -10.30
C ARG A 33 -1.99 2.81 -10.35
N GLU A 34 -2.36 1.56 -10.63
CA GLU A 34 -3.75 1.13 -10.56
C GLU A 34 -4.22 1.10 -9.10
N PHE A 35 -3.42 0.50 -8.21
CA PHE A 35 -3.74 0.37 -6.79
C PHE A 35 -4.03 1.70 -6.10
N VAL A 36 -3.25 2.77 -6.35
CA VAL A 36 -3.37 4.03 -5.60
C VAL A 36 -4.69 4.77 -5.84
N CYS A 37 -5.38 4.51 -6.95
CA CYS A 37 -6.66 5.15 -7.27
C CYS A 37 -7.86 4.41 -6.64
N LEU A 38 -7.74 3.10 -6.42
CA LEU A 38 -8.85 2.25 -6.02
C LEU A 38 -9.44 2.54 -4.62
N PRO A 39 -8.66 2.89 -3.59
CA PRO A 39 -9.22 3.29 -2.30
C PRO A 39 -10.22 4.43 -2.43
N GLU A 40 -9.92 5.45 -3.26
CA GLU A 40 -10.81 6.58 -3.50
C GLU A 40 -12.04 6.16 -4.32
N GLU A 41 -11.83 5.39 -5.40
CA GLU A 41 -12.93 4.92 -6.27
C GLU A 41 -13.95 4.05 -5.53
N TYR A 42 -13.50 3.24 -4.58
CA TYR A 42 -14.36 2.39 -3.76
C TYR A 42 -14.84 3.04 -2.46
N ASP A 43 -14.45 4.29 -2.19
CA ASP A 43 -14.75 4.98 -0.93
C ASP A 43 -14.32 4.13 0.29
N LEU A 44 -13.03 3.78 0.30
CA LEU A 44 -12.35 2.97 1.31
C LEU A 44 -11.11 3.71 1.83
N SER A 45 -10.94 3.73 3.14
CA SER A 45 -9.71 4.23 3.76
C SER A 45 -8.55 3.24 3.59
N ILE A 46 -7.30 3.71 3.56
CA ILE A 46 -6.13 2.84 3.48
C ILE A 46 -5.13 3.09 4.61
N VAL A 47 -4.69 2.00 5.23
CA VAL A 47 -3.49 1.94 6.08
C VAL A 47 -2.40 1.24 5.30
N SER A 48 -1.24 1.89 5.19
CA SER A 48 -0.11 1.35 4.42
C SER A 48 0.95 0.70 5.33
N HIS A 49 1.36 -0.52 4.99
CA HIS A 49 2.42 -1.25 5.68
C HIS A 49 3.82 -0.92 5.16
N GLN A 50 4.74 -0.70 6.09
CA GLN A 50 6.15 -0.46 5.85
C GLN A 50 6.99 -1.61 6.40
N HIS A 51 7.16 -2.68 5.61
CA HIS A 51 7.99 -3.85 5.97
C HIS A 51 9.15 -4.11 4.99
N GLN A 52 9.22 -3.39 3.86
CA GLN A 52 10.18 -3.67 2.78
C GLN A 52 11.55 -2.99 2.97
N VAL A 53 11.70 -2.23 4.06
CA VAL A 53 12.89 -1.42 4.36
C VAL A 53 14.10 -2.33 4.55
N HIS A 54 15.21 -1.98 3.90
CA HIS A 54 16.42 -2.80 3.90
C HIS A 54 17.69 -1.95 4.08
N GLY A 55 18.74 -2.54 4.64
CA GLY A 55 20.03 -1.87 4.73
C GLY A 55 20.97 -2.59 5.68
N ARG A 56 22.25 -2.67 5.30
CA ARG A 56 23.31 -3.27 6.14
C ARG A 56 24.08 -2.22 6.96
N THR A 57 23.81 -0.94 6.72
CA THR A 57 24.36 0.21 7.44
C THR A 57 23.22 1.15 7.83
N ILE A 58 23.43 1.98 8.86
CA ILE A 58 22.45 2.98 9.27
C ILE A 58 22.06 3.89 8.09
N ALA A 59 23.05 4.38 7.34
CA ALA A 59 22.78 5.23 6.18
C ALA A 59 21.99 4.50 5.08
N GLY A 60 22.30 3.22 4.82
CA GLY A 60 21.56 2.41 3.84
C GLY A 60 20.12 2.15 4.28
N PHE A 61 19.91 1.88 5.57
CA PHE A 61 18.59 1.72 6.16
C PHE A 61 17.78 3.02 6.06
N CYS A 62 18.32 4.16 6.48
CA CYS A 62 17.64 5.45 6.40
C CYS A 62 17.21 5.80 4.97
N LYS A 63 18.07 5.55 3.97
CA LYS A 63 17.75 5.80 2.57
C LYS A 63 16.63 4.89 2.05
N SER A 64 16.65 3.61 2.41
CA SER A 64 15.58 2.68 2.04
C SER A 64 14.27 3.04 2.74
N PHE A 65 14.35 3.45 4.01
CA PHE A 65 13.21 3.87 4.81
C PHE A 65 12.50 5.08 4.20
N GLU A 66 13.27 6.12 3.83
CA GLU A 66 12.75 7.30 3.14
C GLU A 66 12.04 6.93 1.83
N TYR A 67 12.66 6.09 1.00
CA TYR A 67 12.05 5.61 -0.24
C TYR A 67 10.71 4.91 -0.03
N TYR A 68 10.63 3.98 0.94
CA TYR A 68 9.38 3.25 1.16
C TYR A 68 8.33 4.14 1.83
N LEU A 69 8.70 5.09 2.68
CA LEU A 69 7.76 6.10 3.19
C LEU A 69 7.15 6.91 2.04
N GLU A 70 7.95 7.40 1.11
CA GLU A 70 7.47 8.12 -0.08
C GLU A 70 6.52 7.26 -0.90
N LEU A 71 6.87 5.99 -1.15
CA LEU A 71 5.99 5.06 -1.85
C LEU A 71 4.64 4.91 -1.15
N SER A 72 4.63 4.78 0.18
CA SER A 72 3.37 4.64 0.93
C SER A 72 2.51 5.88 0.91
N LEU A 73 3.10 7.06 0.75
CA LEU A 73 2.33 8.30 0.63
C LEU A 73 1.59 8.39 -0.72
N GLU A 74 1.97 7.60 -1.74
CA GLU A 74 1.31 7.60 -3.05
C GLU A 74 -0.19 7.23 -2.99
N CYS A 75 -0.63 6.45 -1.99
CA CYS A 75 -2.03 6.06 -1.82
C CYS A 75 -2.82 6.95 -0.83
N ASN A 76 -2.26 8.07 -0.39
CA ASN A 76 -2.86 8.97 0.62
C ASN A 76 -3.39 8.22 1.86
N PRO A 77 -2.55 7.44 2.57
CA PRO A 77 -2.99 6.61 3.67
C PRO A 77 -3.37 7.45 4.89
N ILE A 78 -4.38 6.98 5.62
CA ILE A 78 -4.79 7.58 6.90
C ILE A 78 -3.77 7.26 8.01
N LEU A 79 -2.97 6.21 7.84
CA LEU A 79 -1.94 5.77 8.78
C LEU A 79 -0.81 5.02 8.04
N LEU A 80 0.43 5.29 8.45
CA LEU A 80 1.61 4.50 8.07
C LEU A 80 1.98 3.53 9.19
N LYS A 81 2.08 2.26 8.85
CA LYS A 81 2.30 1.15 9.78
C LYS A 81 3.74 0.65 9.66
N VAL A 82 4.61 1.12 10.55
CA VAL A 82 6.05 0.77 10.64
C VAL A 82 6.27 -0.22 11.78
N PHE A 83 6.61 -1.48 11.47
CA PHE A 83 6.86 -2.56 12.44
C PHE A 83 8.12 -3.34 12.07
#